data_AF-A0A4V3GW70-F1
#
_entry.id   AF-A0A4V3GW70-F1
#
_cell.length_a   1.000
_cell.length_b   1.000
_cell.length_c   1.000
_cell.angle_alpha   90.00
_cell.angle_beta   90.00
_cell.angle_gamma   90.00
#
_symmetry.space_group_name_H-M   'P 1'
#
loop_
_entity.id
_entity.type
_entity.pdbx_description
1 polymer ?
#
loop_
_entity_poly.entity_id
_entity_poly.type
_entity_poly.pdbx_seq_one_letter_code
_entity_poly.pdbx_strand_id
1 'polypeptide(L)'
;MKWWKTPKAAAVWTILRVWLGIQWLEAGWHKVTEGFNAGGFMQGAIAQAAGDHPAVQGWYAGFLENVALPNADLFSTLVAWGEVLVGIGLILGAATIPALIAGAFMNLNFLLAGTTSTNPILYTAAIILLFTGAGAYYWGVDRFAIPYIKTMMKGGHGIGKKEAHTH
;
A
#
# COMPACT_ATOMS: atom_id res chain seq x y z
N MET A 1 -5.14 -21.03 -20.86
CA MET A 1 -5.68 -19.66 -20.67
C MET A 1 -5.65 -19.34 -19.18
N LYS A 2 -5.05 -18.22 -18.75
CA LYS A 2 -4.96 -17.86 -17.31
C LYS A 2 -6.34 -17.40 -16.82
N TRP A 3 -6.99 -18.18 -15.94
CA TRP A 3 -8.39 -18.01 -15.52
C TRP A 3 -8.69 -16.64 -14.86
N TRP A 4 -7.69 -16.02 -14.22
CA TRP A 4 -7.78 -14.71 -13.59
C TRP A 4 -7.84 -13.51 -14.55
N LYS A 5 -7.73 -13.74 -15.87
CA LYS A 5 -7.78 -12.68 -16.91
C LYS A 5 -9.12 -12.58 -17.65
N THR A 6 -10.14 -13.30 -17.21
CA THR A 6 -11.49 -13.19 -17.80
C THR A 6 -12.18 -11.90 -17.32
N PRO A 7 -13.07 -11.28 -18.12
CA PRO A 7 -13.79 -10.08 -17.72
C PRO A 7 -14.58 -10.24 -16.41
N LYS A 8 -15.10 -11.46 -16.15
CA LYS A 8 -15.79 -11.81 -14.90
C LYS A 8 -14.84 -11.84 -13.70
N ALA A 9 -13.65 -12.42 -13.85
CA ALA A 9 -12.64 -12.41 -12.78
C ALA A 9 -12.16 -10.98 -12.49
N ALA A 10 -11.98 -10.14 -13.52
CA ALA A 10 -11.61 -8.74 -13.36
C ALA A 10 -12.64 -7.92 -12.55
N ALA A 11 -13.94 -8.21 -12.71
CA ALA A 11 -14.99 -7.57 -11.90
C ALA A 11 -14.86 -7.92 -10.41
N VAL A 12 -14.63 -9.19 -10.09
CA VAL A 12 -14.40 -9.64 -8.70
C VAL A 12 -13.19 -8.96 -8.08
N TRP A 13 -12.06 -8.89 -8.81
CA TRP A 13 -10.86 -8.21 -8.33
C TRP A 13 -11.08 -6.71 -8.12
N THR A 14 -11.91 -6.08 -8.96
CA THR A 14 -12.24 -4.66 -8.81
C THR A 14 -13.08 -4.41 -7.57
N ILE A 15 -14.08 -5.26 -7.30
CA ILE A 15 -14.89 -5.16 -6.07
C ILE A 15 -13.98 -5.32 -4.84
N LEU A 16 -13.12 -6.34 -4.82
CA LEU A 16 -12.19 -6.57 -3.72
C LEU A 16 -11.22 -5.38 -3.55
N ARG A 17 -10.71 -4.82 -4.65
CA ARG A 17 -9.83 -3.64 -4.64
C ARG A 17 -10.53 -2.41 -4.07
N VAL A 18 -11.76 -2.13 -4.50
CA VAL A 18 -12.54 -0.98 -4.01
C VAL A 18 -12.89 -1.15 -2.54
N TRP A 19 -13.33 -2.35 -2.13
CA TRP A 19 -13.56 -2.66 -0.72
C TRP A 19 -12.31 -2.44 0.13
N LEU A 20 -11.16 -2.98 -0.29
CA LEU A 20 -9.89 -2.75 0.39
C LEU A 20 -9.56 -1.25 0.47
N GLY A 21 -9.76 -0.51 -0.61
CA GLY A 21 -9.56 0.94 -0.64
C GLY A 21 -10.47 1.71 0.32
N ILE A 22 -11.74 1.30 0.47
CA ILE A 22 -12.66 1.91 1.45
C ILE A 22 -12.14 1.70 2.87
N GLN A 23 -11.71 0.48 3.22
CA GLN A 23 -11.16 0.21 4.56
C GLN A 23 -9.96 1.11 4.90
N TRP A 24 -9.07 1.34 3.94
CA TRP A 24 -7.92 2.24 4.12
C TRP A 24 -8.34 3.70 4.22
N LEU A 25 -9.29 4.13 3.38
CA LEU A 25 -9.75 5.50 3.38
C LEU A 25 -10.47 5.85 4.68
N GLU A 26 -11.34 4.97 5.18
CA GLU A 26 -12.03 5.15 6.47
C GLU A 26 -11.01 5.24 7.62
N ALA A 27 -10.07 4.30 7.70
CA ALA A 27 -9.04 4.29 8.74
C ALA A 27 -8.15 5.56 8.70
N GLY A 28 -7.68 5.94 7.52
CA GLY A 28 -6.85 7.13 7.35
C GLY A 28 -7.61 8.42 7.60
N TRP A 29 -8.88 8.49 7.19
CA TRP A 29 -9.71 9.69 7.34
C TRP A 29 -9.98 10.01 8.81
N HIS A 30 -10.32 9.00 9.62
CA HIS A 30 -10.42 9.17 11.08
C HIS A 30 -9.10 9.67 11.67
N LYS A 31 -7.96 9.12 11.24
CA LYS A 31 -6.65 9.55 11.74
C LYS A 31 -6.30 11.00 11.40
N VAL A 32 -6.61 11.44 10.17
CA VAL A 32 -6.34 12.82 9.72
C VAL A 32 -7.27 13.82 10.43
N THR A 33 -8.54 13.47 10.63
CA THR A 33 -9.54 14.39 11.20
C THR A 33 -9.52 14.46 12.73
N GLU A 34 -9.13 13.39 13.40
CA GLU A 34 -9.14 13.29 14.87
C GLU A 34 -7.76 13.53 15.51
N GLY A 35 -6.72 13.79 14.70
CA GLY A 35 -5.37 14.09 15.21
C GLY A 35 -4.64 12.86 15.75
N PHE A 36 -4.50 11.82 14.91
CA PHE A 36 -3.82 10.58 15.25
C PHE A 36 -2.39 10.80 15.76
N ASN A 37 -2.07 10.14 16.88
CA ASN A 37 -0.73 10.09 17.45
C ASN A 37 -0.26 8.62 17.55
N ALA A 38 0.78 8.29 16.78
CA ALA A 38 1.37 6.96 16.74
C ALA A 38 2.24 6.63 17.97
N GLY A 39 2.64 7.63 18.77
CA GLY A 39 3.51 7.43 19.94
C GLY A 39 2.90 6.50 20.98
N GLY A 40 1.61 6.67 21.29
CA GLY A 40 0.90 5.77 22.21
C GLY A 40 0.81 4.33 21.68
N PHE A 41 0.58 4.20 20.37
CA PHE A 41 0.60 2.90 19.68
C PHE A 41 1.97 2.22 19.76
N MET A 42 3.06 2.97 19.50
CA MET A 42 4.43 2.46 19.56
C MET A 42 4.83 2.06 20.98
N GLN A 43 4.48 2.85 21.99
CA GLN A 43 4.72 2.53 23.40
C GLN A 43 3.99 1.24 23.82
N GLY A 44 2.74 1.07 23.39
CA GLY A 44 1.98 -0.16 23.60
C GLY A 44 2.65 -1.38 22.96
N ALA A 45 3.14 -1.23 21.73
CA ALA A 45 3.87 -2.30 21.04
C ALA A 45 5.21 -2.65 21.70
N ILE A 46 5.96 -1.66 22.19
CA ILE A 46 7.20 -1.88 22.95
C ILE A 46 6.90 -2.65 24.25
N ALA A 47 5.84 -2.28 24.97
CA ALA A 47 5.42 -2.99 26.18
C ALA A 47 5.05 -4.47 25.91
N GLN A 48 4.49 -4.76 24.72
CA GLN A 48 4.16 -6.12 24.29
C GLN A 48 5.38 -6.98 23.89
N ALA A 49 6.59 -6.42 23.91
CA ALA A 49 7.83 -7.16 23.70
C ALA A 49 8.40 -7.74 25.01
N ALA A 50 7.78 -7.46 26.15
CA ALA A 50 8.14 -8.03 27.46
C ALA A 50 7.31 -9.28 27.79
N GLY A 51 7.82 -10.08 28.75
CA GLY A 51 7.16 -11.30 29.26
C GLY A 51 7.62 -12.59 28.60
N ASP A 52 7.06 -13.72 29.05
CA ASP A 52 7.48 -15.07 28.64
C ASP A 52 7.05 -15.43 27.20
N HIS A 53 6.00 -14.80 26.70
CA HIS A 53 5.47 -14.97 25.35
C HIS A 53 5.20 -13.61 24.68
N PRO A 54 6.26 -12.90 24.24
CA PRO A 54 6.12 -11.56 23.70
C PRO A 54 5.35 -11.58 22.38
N ALA A 55 4.35 -10.71 22.26
CA ALA A 55 3.57 -10.54 21.02
C ALA A 55 4.35 -9.73 19.98
N VAL A 56 5.27 -8.86 20.43
CA VAL A 56 6.16 -8.06 19.58
C VAL A 56 7.58 -8.59 19.70
N GLN A 57 8.24 -8.80 18.56
CA GLN A 57 9.62 -9.28 18.55
C GLN A 57 10.59 -8.20 19.05
N GLY A 58 11.56 -8.57 19.89
CA GLY A 58 12.47 -7.61 20.53
C GLY A 58 13.25 -6.73 19.56
N TRP A 59 13.62 -7.25 18.38
CA TRP A 59 14.27 -6.44 17.34
C TRP A 59 13.36 -5.33 16.79
N TYR A 60 12.06 -5.61 16.66
CA TYR A 60 11.09 -4.64 16.18
C TYR A 60 10.78 -3.61 17.27
N ALA A 61 10.66 -4.04 18.53
CA ALA A 61 10.58 -3.13 19.67
C ALA A 61 11.80 -2.19 19.75
N GLY A 62 13.01 -2.70 19.50
CA GLY A 62 14.22 -1.88 19.41
C GLY A 62 14.15 -0.82 18.29
N PHE A 63 13.61 -1.17 17.13
CA PHE A 63 13.33 -0.18 16.07
C PHE A 63 12.29 0.87 16.52
N LEU A 64 11.21 0.42 17.17
CA LEU A 64 10.18 1.32 17.66
C LEU A 64 10.74 2.30 18.70
N GLU A 65 11.54 1.82 19.65
CA GLU A 65 12.11 2.63 20.72
C GLU A 65 13.17 3.62 20.23
N ASN A 66 14.06 3.18 19.34
CA ASN A 66 15.24 3.97 18.96
C ASN A 66 15.04 4.83 17.71
N VAL A 67 14.05 4.50 16.86
CA VAL A 67 13.83 5.18 15.57
C VAL A 67 12.41 5.72 15.47
N ALA A 68 11.40 4.89 15.68
CA ALA A 68 10.03 5.30 15.40
C ALA A 68 9.49 6.29 16.45
N LEU A 69 9.68 6.00 17.74
CA LEU A 69 9.17 6.79 18.85
C LEU A 69 9.81 8.18 18.95
N PRO A 70 11.14 8.36 18.78
CA PRO A 70 11.75 9.70 18.71
C PRO A 70 11.24 10.53 17.53
N ASN A 71 10.72 9.89 16.48
CA ASN A 71 10.16 10.52 15.28
C ASN A 71 8.64 10.33 15.19
N ALA A 72 7.94 10.19 16.32
CA ALA A 72 6.53 9.81 16.36
C ALA A 72 5.62 10.75 15.54
N ASP A 73 5.90 12.06 15.50
CA ASP A 73 5.10 13.03 14.74
C ASP A 73 5.19 12.78 13.22
N LEU A 74 6.40 12.45 12.74
CA LEU A 74 6.63 12.07 11.35
C LEU A 74 5.85 10.80 11.01
N PHE A 75 5.98 9.75 11.83
CA PHE A 75 5.26 8.49 11.60
C PHE A 75 3.74 8.65 11.71
N SER A 76 3.25 9.50 12.61
CA SER A 76 1.82 9.81 12.74
C SER A 76 1.28 10.41 11.45
N THR A 77 2.01 11.39 10.89
CA THR A 77 1.65 12.05 9.63
C THR A 77 1.74 11.09 8.45
N LEU A 78 2.84 10.34 8.34
CA LEU A 78 3.07 9.38 7.25
C LEU A 78 2.03 8.26 7.25
N VAL A 79 1.68 7.72 8.41
CA VAL A 79 0.64 6.70 8.53
C VAL A 79 -0.71 7.29 8.15
N ALA A 80 -1.14 8.38 8.78
CA ALA A 80 -2.47 8.95 8.52
C ALA A 80 -2.68 9.29 7.04
N TRP A 81 -1.74 10.00 6.41
CA TRP A 81 -1.83 10.34 4.98
C TRP A 81 -1.57 9.14 4.07
N GLY A 82 -0.67 8.23 4.46
CA GLY A 82 -0.40 7.00 3.71
C GLY A 82 -1.67 6.16 3.56
N GLU A 83 -2.45 6.01 4.63
CA GLU A 83 -3.73 5.28 4.62
C GLU A 83 -4.75 5.92 3.68
N VAL A 84 -4.90 7.24 3.74
CA VAL A 84 -5.80 7.99 2.84
C VAL A 84 -5.38 7.83 1.38
N LEU A 85 -4.10 8.01 1.07
CA LEU A 85 -3.58 7.93 -0.30
C LEU A 85 -3.69 6.52 -0.86
N VAL A 86 -3.42 5.49 -0.05
CA VAL A 86 -3.65 4.09 -0.43
C VAL A 86 -5.13 3.86 -0.72
N GLY A 87 -6.03 4.33 0.16
CA GLY A 87 -7.47 4.20 -0.03
C GLY A 87 -7.95 4.81 -1.34
N ILE A 88 -7.58 6.06 -1.61
CA ILE A 88 -7.91 6.78 -2.85
C ILE A 88 -7.33 6.04 -4.06
N GLY A 89 -6.05 5.67 -4.03
CA GLY A 89 -5.39 4.97 -5.13
C GLY A 89 -6.06 3.65 -5.49
N LEU A 90 -6.48 2.89 -4.48
CA LEU A 90 -7.20 1.62 -4.68
C LEU A 90 -8.65 1.83 -5.15
N ILE A 91 -9.38 2.80 -4.64
CA ILE A 91 -10.76 3.05 -5.09
C ILE A 91 -10.76 3.47 -6.56
N LEU A 92 -9.97 4.50 -6.90
CA LEU A 92 -9.86 5.01 -8.26
C LEU A 92 -9.19 4.00 -9.21
N GLY A 93 -8.37 3.09 -8.66
CA GLY A 93 -7.51 2.23 -9.46
C GLY A 93 -6.47 3.04 -10.22
N ALA A 94 -5.91 4.06 -9.56
CA ALA A 94 -4.81 4.89 -10.03
C ALA A 94 -3.61 4.61 -9.12
N ALA A 95 -2.48 4.20 -9.69
CA ALA A 95 -1.33 3.68 -8.96
C ALA A 95 -1.67 2.46 -8.07
N THR A 96 -2.47 1.53 -8.59
CA THR A 96 -2.94 0.33 -7.86
C THR A 96 -1.77 -0.48 -7.29
N ILE A 97 -0.70 -0.71 -8.08
CA ILE A 97 0.44 -1.50 -7.62
C ILE A 97 1.20 -0.80 -6.47
N PRO A 98 1.62 0.47 -6.60
CA PRO A 98 2.17 1.22 -5.47
C PRO A 98 1.27 1.26 -4.24
N ALA A 99 -0.05 1.48 -4.42
CA ALA A 99 -1.01 1.53 -3.32
C ALA A 99 -1.12 0.18 -2.60
N LEU A 100 -1.17 -0.93 -3.34
CA LEU A 100 -1.17 -2.27 -2.76
C LEU A 100 0.13 -2.59 -2.01
N ILE A 101 1.28 -2.19 -2.55
CA ILE A 101 2.59 -2.39 -1.89
C ILE A 101 2.65 -1.58 -0.59
N ALA A 102 2.28 -0.28 -0.65
CA ALA A 102 2.28 0.58 0.52
C ALA A 102 1.31 0.07 1.60
N GLY A 103 0.10 -0.34 1.20
CA GLY A 103 -0.86 -0.94 2.12
C GLY A 103 -0.38 -2.25 2.73
N ALA A 104 0.21 -3.14 1.93
CA ALA A 104 0.80 -4.38 2.44
C ALA A 104 1.94 -4.09 3.43
N PHE A 105 2.81 -3.12 3.12
CA PHE A 105 3.92 -2.71 3.98
C PHE A 105 3.43 -2.13 5.32
N MET A 106 2.44 -1.23 5.29
CA MET A 106 1.85 -0.67 6.53
C MET A 106 1.18 -1.75 7.38
N ASN A 107 0.38 -2.64 6.78
CA ASN A 107 -0.22 -3.75 7.54
C ASN A 107 0.84 -4.68 8.13
N LEU A 108 1.92 -4.98 7.40
CA LEU A 108 3.01 -5.78 7.93
C LEU A 108 3.65 -5.11 9.15
N ASN A 109 3.89 -3.80 9.10
CA ASN A 109 4.40 -3.05 10.26
C ASN A 109 3.43 -3.09 11.44
N PHE A 110 2.13 -2.92 11.21
CA PHE A 110 1.13 -3.02 12.28
C PHE A 110 1.06 -4.43 12.89
N LEU A 111 1.21 -5.48 12.08
CA LEU A 111 1.30 -6.86 12.56
C LEU A 111 2.55 -7.10 13.38
N LEU A 112 3.71 -6.57 12.94
CA LEU A 112 4.96 -6.62 13.70
C LEU A 112 4.88 -5.85 15.02
N ALA A 113 4.06 -4.79 15.06
CA ALA A 113 3.72 -4.04 16.27
C ALA A 113 2.66 -4.73 17.15
N GLY A 114 2.23 -5.96 16.83
CA GLY A 114 1.32 -6.76 17.64
C GLY A 114 -0.18 -6.54 17.36
N THR A 115 -0.53 -5.80 16.29
CA THR A 115 -1.93 -5.53 15.95
C THR A 115 -2.49 -6.60 15.01
N THR A 116 -3.30 -7.50 15.56
CA THR A 116 -3.78 -8.70 14.86
C THR A 116 -5.24 -8.68 14.41
N SER A 117 -5.96 -7.55 14.60
CA SER A 117 -7.40 -7.43 14.31
C SER A 117 -7.73 -7.59 12.82
N THR A 118 -8.01 -6.50 12.09
CA THR A 118 -8.34 -6.57 10.66
C THR A 118 -7.10 -6.65 9.77
N ASN A 119 -5.93 -6.33 10.32
CA ASN A 119 -4.66 -6.21 9.60
C ASN A 119 -4.24 -7.46 8.81
N PRO A 120 -4.33 -8.70 9.34
CA PRO A 120 -4.00 -9.90 8.57
C PRO A 120 -4.88 -10.06 7.32
N ILE A 121 -6.17 -9.70 7.43
CA ILE A 121 -7.14 -9.81 6.34
C ILE A 121 -6.80 -8.81 5.24
N LEU A 122 -6.57 -7.54 5.61
CA LEU A 122 -6.22 -6.48 4.66
C LEU A 122 -4.87 -6.74 3.99
N TYR A 123 -3.88 -7.23 4.75
CA TYR A 123 -2.60 -7.67 4.21
C TYR A 123 -2.78 -8.77 3.16
N THR A 124 -3.54 -9.82 3.51
CA THR A 124 -3.77 -10.96 2.62
C THR A 124 -4.50 -10.55 1.35
N ALA A 125 -5.52 -9.69 1.46
CA ALA A 125 -6.22 -9.12 0.31
C ALA A 125 -5.27 -8.31 -0.58
N ALA A 126 -4.39 -7.49 0.00
CA ALA A 126 -3.42 -6.71 -0.76
C ALA A 126 -2.44 -7.61 -1.54
N ILE A 127 -1.92 -8.66 -0.91
CA ILE A 127 -1.01 -9.63 -1.53
C ILE A 127 -1.72 -10.39 -2.67
N ILE A 128 -2.94 -10.88 -2.45
CA ILE A 128 -3.73 -11.56 -3.49
C ILE A 128 -3.92 -10.63 -4.70
N LEU A 129 -4.31 -9.37 -4.46
CA LEU A 129 -4.49 -8.39 -5.52
C LEU A 129 -3.19 -8.12 -6.29
N LEU A 130 -2.04 -8.06 -5.62
CA LEU A 130 -0.73 -7.95 -6.28
C LEU A 130 -0.45 -9.13 -7.24
N PHE A 131 -0.74 -10.37 -6.81
CA PHE A 131 -0.54 -11.56 -7.65
C PHE A 131 -1.52 -11.64 -8.83
N THR A 132 -2.72 -11.07 -8.69
CA THR A 132 -3.71 -11.03 -9.80
C THR A 132 -3.33 -10.03 -10.90
N GLY A 133 -2.43 -9.08 -10.61
CA GLY A 133 -1.79 -8.19 -11.57
C GLY A 133 -2.79 -7.46 -12.48
N ALA A 134 -2.69 -7.69 -13.79
CA ALA A 134 -3.53 -7.04 -14.80
C ALA A 134 -5.06 -7.21 -14.63
N GLY A 135 -5.50 -8.18 -13.82
CA GLY A 135 -6.92 -8.31 -13.45
C GLY A 135 -7.39 -7.23 -12.47
N ALA A 136 -6.54 -6.82 -11.52
CA ALA A 136 -6.88 -5.85 -10.47
C ALA A 136 -7.00 -4.40 -10.97
N TYR A 137 -6.29 -4.05 -12.05
CA TYR A 137 -6.37 -2.72 -12.66
C TYR A 137 -7.11 -2.69 -14.00
N TYR A 138 -7.74 -3.80 -14.42
CA TYR A 138 -8.47 -3.88 -15.69
C TYR A 138 -9.64 -2.87 -15.78
N TRP A 139 -10.27 -2.56 -14.65
CA TRP A 139 -11.31 -1.54 -14.51
C TRP A 139 -10.82 -0.34 -13.66
N GLY A 140 -9.51 -0.10 -13.61
CA GLY A 140 -8.92 1.08 -12.97
C GLY A 140 -8.47 2.13 -13.98
N VAL A 141 -8.30 3.37 -13.54
CA VAL A 141 -7.68 4.45 -14.33
C VAL A 141 -6.31 4.03 -14.89
N ASP A 142 -5.59 3.17 -14.17
CA ASP A 142 -4.33 2.54 -14.57
C ASP A 142 -4.38 1.87 -15.95
N ARG A 143 -5.54 1.34 -16.37
CA ARG A 143 -5.70 0.77 -17.72
C ARG A 143 -5.45 1.78 -18.83
N PHE A 144 -5.80 3.03 -18.61
CA PHE A 144 -5.63 4.11 -19.59
C PHE A 144 -4.30 4.85 -19.39
N ALA A 145 -3.88 5.03 -18.14
CA ALA A 145 -2.64 5.73 -17.80
C ALA A 145 -1.36 4.96 -18.18
N ILE A 146 -1.31 3.65 -17.95
CA ILE A 146 -0.10 2.84 -18.18
C ILE A 146 0.32 2.81 -19.67
N PRO A 147 -0.58 2.60 -20.66
CA PRO A 147 -0.21 2.68 -22.08
C PRO A 147 0.28 4.07 -22.47
N TYR A 148 -0.31 5.14 -21.94
CA TYR A 148 0.05 6.52 -22.23
C TYR A 148 1.46 6.86 -21.74
N ILE A 149 1.77 6.53 -20.48
CA ILE A 149 3.12 6.70 -19.89
C ILE A 149 4.16 5.87 -20.66
N LYS A 150 3.83 4.61 -20.99
CA LYS A 150 4.73 3.73 -21.76
C LYS A 150 5.01 4.26 -23.17
N THR A 151 4.04 4.95 -23.78
CA THR A 151 4.18 5.56 -25.10
C THR A 151 5.07 6.80 -25.03
N MET A 152 4.93 7.64 -24.01
CA MET A 152 5.84 8.77 -23.78
C MET A 152 7.29 8.32 -23.51
N MET A 153 7.48 7.32 -22.65
CA MET A 153 8.82 6.81 -22.33
C MET A 153 9.52 6.19 -23.54
N LYS A 154 8.77 5.55 -24.46
CA LYS A 154 9.30 5.03 -25.72
C LYS A 154 9.52 6.12 -26.78
N GLY A 155 8.66 7.15 -26.82
CA GLY A 155 8.80 8.30 -27.70
C GLY A 155 10.07 9.11 -27.44
N GLY A 156 10.51 9.19 -26.19
CA GLY A 156 11.77 9.86 -25.82
C GLY A 156 13.05 9.14 -26.28
N HIS A 157 13.00 7.84 -26.59
CA HIS A 157 14.16 7.06 -27.04
C HIS A 157 14.33 7.02 -28.58
N GLY A 158 13.41 7.63 -29.35
CA GLY A 158 13.39 7.55 -30.82
C GLY A 158 14.00 8.74 -31.56
N ILE A 159 14.32 9.84 -30.88
CA ILE A 159 14.72 11.11 -31.53
C ILE A 159 16.25 11.24 -31.71
N GLY A 160 17.06 10.40 -31.06
CA GLY A 160 18.53 10.53 -31.11
C GLY A 160 19.27 9.69 -32.15
N LYS A 161 18.58 8.92 -33.02
CA LYS A 161 19.24 7.94 -33.92
C LYS A 161 19.10 8.18 -35.42
N LYS A 162 18.52 9.32 -35.85
CA LYS A 162 18.31 9.60 -37.28
C LYS A 162 19.31 10.57 -37.94
N GLU A 163 20.26 11.15 -37.21
CA GLU A 163 21.17 12.17 -37.79
C GLU A 163 22.62 11.72 -38.03
N ALA A 164 22.98 10.44 -37.80
CA ALA A 164 24.38 9.98 -37.90
C ALA A 164 24.76 9.28 -39.22
N HIS A 165 23.93 9.35 -40.26
CA HIS A 165 24.25 8.76 -41.58
C HIS A 165 23.82 9.68 -42.72
N THR A 166 24.41 10.87 -42.77
CA THR A 166 24.56 11.58 -44.04
C THR A 166 25.84 12.39 -43.96
N HIS A 167 26.87 11.89 -44.64
CA HIS A 167 28.02 12.56 -45.27
C HIS A 167 29.26 11.67 -45.21
#